data_AF-A6HFY3-F1
#
_entry.id   AF-A6HFY3-F1
#
_cell.length_a   1.000
_cell.length_b   1.000
_cell.length_c   1.000
_cell.angle_alpha   90.00
_cell.angle_beta   90.00
_cell.angle_gamma   90.00
#
_symmetry.space_group_name_H-M   'P 1'
#
loop_
_entity.id
_entity.type
_entity.pdbx_description
1 polymer ?
#
loop_
_entity_poly.entity_id
_entity_poly.type
_entity_poly.pdbx_seq_one_letter_code
_entity_poly.pdbx_strand_id
1 'polypeptide(L)'
;MCGCAILMTVALLLLERVPSMSYVSIVAIFGFVAFFEIGPGPIPWFIVAELFSQGPRPAAMAVAGFSNWTCNFIVGMGFQYVADAMGPYVFLLFAVLLLGFFIFTFLRVPETRGRTFDQISATFRRTPSLLEQEVKPSTELEYLGPDEND
;
A
#
# COMPACT_ATOMS: atom_id res chain seq x y z
N MET A 1 -7.99 13.02 -4.31
CA MET A 1 -6.72 13.45 -3.66
C MET A 1 -5.83 14.31 -4.56
N CYS A 2 -5.29 13.82 -5.69
CA CYS A 2 -4.39 14.62 -6.54
C CYS A 2 -5.01 15.94 -7.00
N GLY A 3 -6.29 15.93 -7.40
CA GLY A 3 -7.02 17.16 -7.75
C GLY A 3 -7.09 18.16 -6.59
N CYS A 4 -7.28 17.69 -5.35
CA CYS A 4 -7.27 18.54 -4.16
C CYS A 4 -5.87 19.11 -3.88
N ALA A 5 -4.80 18.35 -4.13
CA ALA A 5 -3.43 18.83 -3.98
C ALA A 5 -3.09 19.93 -5.02
N ILE A 6 -3.52 19.75 -6.27
CA ILE A 6 -3.37 20.79 -7.32
C ILE A 6 -4.19 22.03 -6.95
N LEU A 7 -5.43 21.85 -6.49
CA LEU A 7 -6.29 22.94 -6.05
C LEU A 7 -5.67 23.71 -4.86
N MET A 8 -5.05 23.00 -3.91
CA MET A 8 -4.29 23.61 -2.81
C MET A 8 -3.13 24.47 -3.31
N THR A 9 -2.34 23.98 -4.27
CA THR A 9 -1.26 24.77 -4.86
C THR A 9 -1.80 26.05 -5.49
N VAL A 10 -2.84 25.97 -6.32
CA VAL A 10 -3.43 27.14 -7.00
C VAL A 10 -4.03 28.13 -6.00
N ALA A 11 -4.79 27.64 -5.01
CA ALA A 11 -5.44 28.48 -4.02
C ALA A 11 -4.42 29.24 -3.16
N LEU A 12 -3.33 28.58 -2.76
CA LEU A 12 -2.26 29.22 -1.99
C LEU A 12 -1.43 30.22 -2.82
N LEU A 13 -1.17 29.93 -4.11
CA LEU A 13 -0.48 30.87 -4.99
C LEU A 13 -1.29 32.16 -5.23
N LEU A 14 -2.61 32.07 -5.24
CA LEU A 14 -3.51 33.20 -5.47
C LEU A 14 -3.97 33.89 -4.17
N LEU A 15 -3.54 33.39 -3.00
CA LEU A 15 -4.02 33.85 -1.70
C LEU A 15 -3.75 35.35 -1.46
N GLU A 16 -2.58 35.85 -1.86
CA GLU A 16 -2.20 37.26 -1.72
C GLU A 16 -2.97 38.18 -2.69
N ARG A 17 -3.48 37.63 -3.80
CA ARG A 17 -4.19 38.40 -4.83
C ARG A 17 -5.69 38.41 -4.59
N VAL A 18 -6.24 37.31 -4.08
CA VAL A 18 -7.67 37.11 -3.87
C VAL A 18 -7.89 36.49 -2.49
N PRO A 19 -8.21 37.29 -1.46
CA PRO A 19 -8.36 36.79 -0.09
C PRO A 19 -9.41 35.67 0.07
N SER A 20 -10.41 35.64 -0.82
CA SER A 20 -11.44 34.57 -0.87
C SER A 20 -10.87 33.19 -1.21
N MET A 21 -9.63 33.09 -1.70
CA MET A 21 -8.96 31.80 -1.92
C MET A 21 -8.73 31.02 -0.63
N SER A 22 -8.75 31.68 0.54
CA SER A 22 -8.73 31.01 1.84
C SER A 22 -9.84 29.98 1.99
N TYR A 23 -11.07 30.30 1.55
CA TYR A 23 -12.19 29.35 1.54
C TYR A 23 -11.94 28.16 0.61
N VAL A 24 -11.33 28.41 -0.55
CA VAL A 24 -10.97 27.35 -1.51
C VAL A 24 -9.93 26.41 -0.90
N SER A 25 -8.89 26.95 -0.25
CA SER A 25 -7.89 26.15 0.47
C SER A 25 -8.53 25.29 1.57
N ILE A 26 -9.48 25.83 2.32
CA ILE A 26 -10.22 25.08 3.36
C ILE A 26 -11.00 23.91 2.73
N VAL A 27 -11.76 24.16 1.67
CA VAL A 27 -12.51 23.09 0.99
C VAL A 27 -11.56 22.05 0.39
N ALA A 28 -10.44 22.49 -0.18
CA ALA A 28 -9.45 21.60 -0.78
C ALA A 28 -8.78 20.69 0.26
N ILE A 29 -8.43 21.20 1.44
CA ILE A 29 -7.82 20.37 2.50
C ILE A 29 -8.82 19.38 3.09
N PHE A 30 -10.09 19.79 3.32
CA PHE A 30 -11.12 18.86 3.77
C PHE A 30 -11.41 17.77 2.73
N GLY A 31 -11.49 18.15 1.46
CA GLY A 31 -11.61 17.18 0.36
C GLY A 31 -10.42 16.22 0.31
N PHE A 32 -9.20 16.72 0.51
CA PHE A 32 -8.00 15.87 0.56
C PHE A 32 -8.10 14.83 1.68
N VAL A 33 -8.47 15.25 2.90
CA VAL A 33 -8.65 14.36 4.05
C VAL A 33 -9.76 13.35 3.80
N ALA A 34 -10.92 13.78 3.28
CA ALA A 34 -12.03 12.89 2.99
C ALA A 34 -11.64 11.77 2.01
N PHE A 35 -10.92 12.11 0.94
CA PHE A 35 -10.44 11.10 -0.02
C PHE A 35 -9.32 10.21 0.54
N PHE A 36 -8.50 10.72 1.48
CA PHE A 36 -7.50 9.91 2.17
C PHE A 36 -8.18 8.81 3.00
N GLU A 37 -9.20 9.17 3.78
CA GLU A 37 -9.91 8.22 4.66
C GLU A 37 -10.72 7.16 3.90
N ILE A 38 -11.13 7.44 2.65
CA ILE A 38 -11.85 6.46 1.82
C ILE A 38 -10.94 5.30 1.38
N GLY A 39 -9.63 5.51 1.27
CA GLY A 39 -8.73 4.48 0.74
C GLY A 39 -7.36 4.45 1.41
N PRO A 40 -6.44 5.36 1.08
CA PRO A 40 -5.05 5.28 1.57
C PRO A 40 -4.90 5.34 3.09
N GLY A 41 -5.89 5.88 3.82
CA GLY A 41 -5.91 5.90 5.28
C GLY A 41 -6.03 4.49 5.88
N PRO A 42 -7.17 3.80 5.70
CA PRO A 42 -7.39 2.49 6.32
C PRO A 42 -6.76 1.31 5.57
N ILE A 43 -6.72 1.32 4.22
CA ILE A 43 -6.37 0.15 3.40
C ILE A 43 -5.00 -0.45 3.75
N PRO A 44 -3.91 0.33 3.85
CA PRO A 44 -2.58 -0.21 4.11
C PRO A 44 -2.47 -1.00 5.43
N TRP A 45 -3.30 -0.68 6.42
CA TRP A 45 -3.24 -1.33 7.74
C TRP A 45 -3.80 -2.76 7.75
N PHE A 46 -4.84 -3.01 6.94
CA PHE A 46 -5.46 -4.34 6.89
C PHE A 46 -4.99 -5.17 5.70
N ILE A 47 -4.61 -4.54 4.57
CA ILE A 47 -4.21 -5.28 3.37
C ILE A 47 -3.00 -6.18 3.61
N VAL A 48 -2.08 -5.81 4.50
CA VAL A 48 -0.93 -6.65 4.86
C VAL A 48 -1.40 -7.94 5.57
N ALA A 49 -2.45 -7.87 6.40
CA ALA A 49 -3.01 -9.07 7.01
C ALA A 49 -3.72 -9.98 5.99
N GLU A 50 -4.30 -9.39 4.94
CA GLU A 50 -4.97 -10.10 3.84
C GLU A 50 -4.00 -10.74 2.86
N LEU A 51 -2.85 -10.10 2.62
CA LEU A 51 -1.83 -10.56 1.66
C LEU A 51 -1.04 -11.78 2.16
N PHE A 52 -0.93 -11.96 3.47
CA PHE A 52 -0.09 -13.00 4.08
C PHE A 52 -0.91 -14.03 4.85
N SER A 53 -0.57 -15.32 4.65
CA SER A 53 -1.09 -16.42 5.45
C SER A 53 -0.57 -16.35 6.90
N GLN A 54 -1.16 -17.15 7.79
CA GLN A 54 -0.92 -17.05 9.25
C GLN A 54 0.56 -17.14 9.66
N GLY A 55 1.36 -17.97 8.98
CA GLY A 55 2.78 -18.14 9.28
C GLY A 55 3.62 -16.86 9.11
N PRO A 56 3.73 -16.30 7.89
CA PRO A 56 4.55 -15.10 7.65
C PRO A 56 3.90 -13.79 8.12
N ARG A 57 2.60 -13.77 8.42
CA ARG A 57 1.86 -12.53 8.71
C ARG A 57 2.47 -11.68 9.83
N PRO A 58 2.87 -12.21 11.01
CA PRO A 58 3.44 -11.36 12.06
C PRO A 58 4.71 -10.64 11.61
N ALA A 59 5.61 -11.32 10.89
CA ALA A 59 6.83 -10.73 10.35
C ALA A 59 6.53 -9.67 9.29
N ALA A 60 5.58 -9.95 8.38
CA ALA A 60 5.16 -8.99 7.35
C ALA A 60 4.55 -7.72 7.97
N MET A 61 3.70 -7.86 8.99
CA MET A 61 3.11 -6.73 9.73
C MET A 61 4.19 -5.90 10.45
N ALA A 62 5.20 -6.54 11.03
CA ALA A 62 6.31 -5.85 11.69
C ALA A 62 7.13 -5.01 10.69
N VAL A 63 7.47 -5.58 9.53
CA VAL A 63 8.19 -4.84 8.47
C VAL A 63 7.33 -3.70 7.92
N ALA A 64 6.06 -3.95 7.62
CA ALA A 64 5.15 -2.92 7.11
C ALA A 64 4.97 -1.77 8.13
N GLY A 65 4.80 -2.09 9.40
CA GLY A 65 4.71 -1.11 10.49
C GLY A 65 6.01 -0.32 10.64
N PHE A 66 7.16 -0.99 10.65
CA PHE A 66 8.46 -0.31 10.72
C PHE A 66 8.67 0.63 9.53
N SER A 67 8.35 0.20 8.31
CA SER A 67 8.42 1.05 7.12
C SER A 67 7.48 2.25 7.24
N ASN A 68 6.24 2.05 7.69
CA ASN A 68 5.28 3.14 7.88
C ASN A 68 5.80 4.20 8.88
N TRP A 69 6.25 3.78 10.06
CA TRP A 69 6.75 4.68 11.08
C TRP A 69 8.06 5.37 10.67
N THR A 70 8.92 4.67 9.93
CA THR A 70 10.15 5.27 9.38
C THR A 70 9.82 6.34 8.34
N CYS A 71 8.90 6.07 7.41
CA CYS A 71 8.44 7.07 6.45
C CYS A 71 7.76 8.26 7.14
N ASN A 72 6.95 8.01 8.16
CA ASN A 72 6.33 9.06 8.98
C ASN A 72 7.41 9.94 9.64
N PHE A 73 8.43 9.34 10.26
CA PHE A 73 9.53 10.08 10.85
C PHE A 73 10.28 10.95 9.83
N ILE A 74 10.62 10.40 8.66
CA ILE A 74 11.32 11.14 7.60
C ILE A 74 10.47 12.33 7.11
N VAL A 75 9.17 12.11 6.85
CA VAL A 75 8.27 13.18 6.41
C VAL A 75 8.07 14.20 7.52
N GLY A 76 7.85 13.78 8.76
CA GLY A 76 7.64 14.67 9.90
C GLY A 76 8.84 15.56 10.18
N MET A 77 10.07 15.02 10.09
CA MET A 77 11.30 15.79 10.29
C MET A 77 11.65 16.63 9.05
N GLY A 78 11.35 16.14 7.84
CA GLY A 78 11.77 16.77 6.58
C GLY A 78 10.78 17.79 6.02
N PHE A 79 9.49 17.68 6.34
CA PHE A 79 8.43 18.41 5.64
C PHE A 79 8.62 19.93 5.71
N GLN A 80 8.95 20.48 6.89
CA GLN A 80 9.07 21.93 7.03
C GLN A 80 10.19 22.50 6.15
N TYR A 81 11.34 21.82 6.06
CA TYR A 81 12.44 22.22 5.19
C TYR A 81 12.03 22.24 3.71
N VAL A 82 11.26 21.24 3.28
CA VAL A 82 10.77 21.16 1.89
C VAL A 82 9.69 22.21 1.64
N ALA A 83 8.80 22.44 2.61
CA ALA A 83 7.75 23.46 2.52
C ALA A 83 8.34 24.88 2.45
N ASP A 84 9.38 25.18 3.22
CA ASP A 84 10.08 26.46 3.18
C ASP A 84 10.80 26.66 1.83
N ALA A 85 11.37 25.60 1.25
CA ALA A 85 12.06 25.66 -0.04
C ALA A 85 11.10 25.76 -1.25
N MET A 86 9.94 25.10 -1.20
CA MET A 86 9.01 25.00 -2.33
C MET A 86 7.77 25.89 -2.20
N GLY A 87 7.46 26.39 -1.01
CA GLY A 87 6.21 27.10 -0.73
C GLY A 87 4.98 26.28 -1.17
N PRO A 88 3.98 26.91 -1.82
CA PRO A 88 2.78 26.22 -2.31
C PRO A 88 3.01 25.06 -3.29
N TYR A 89 4.18 24.99 -3.94
CA TYR A 89 4.50 23.92 -4.88
C TYR A 89 4.79 22.58 -4.18
N VAL A 90 4.96 22.56 -2.86
CA VAL A 90 5.16 21.33 -2.07
C VAL A 90 4.00 20.33 -2.27
N PHE A 91 2.77 20.81 -2.48
CA PHE A 91 1.63 19.94 -2.74
C PHE A 91 1.72 19.22 -4.10
N LEU A 92 2.45 19.77 -5.08
CA LEU A 92 2.70 19.09 -6.37
C LEU A 92 3.65 17.91 -6.21
N LEU A 93 4.65 18.02 -5.31
CA LEU A 93 5.51 16.90 -4.96
C LEU A 93 4.68 15.72 -4.42
N PHE A 94 3.76 15.99 -3.51
CA PHE A 94 2.84 14.95 -3.01
C PHE A 94 1.86 14.47 -4.08
N ALA A 95 1.40 15.33 -5.00
CA ALA A 95 0.55 14.90 -6.11
C ALA A 95 1.26 13.91 -7.05
N VAL A 96 2.55 14.12 -7.33
CA VAL A 96 3.37 13.18 -8.12
C VAL A 96 3.54 11.86 -7.39
N LEU A 97 3.84 11.89 -6.08
CA LEU A 97 3.92 10.66 -5.27
C LEU A 97 2.59 9.90 -5.25
N LEU A 98 1.47 10.60 -5.05
CA LEU A 98 0.13 10.01 -5.07
C LEU A 98 -0.18 9.36 -6.42
N LEU A 99 0.19 10.00 -7.53
CA LEU A 99 0.03 9.41 -8.86
C LEU A 99 0.90 8.16 -9.04
N GLY A 100 2.15 8.20 -8.56
CA GLY A 100 3.05 7.05 -8.56
C GLY A 100 2.49 5.88 -7.76
N PHE A 101 1.97 6.14 -6.56
CA PHE A 101 1.31 5.13 -5.74
C PHE A 101 0.04 4.60 -6.38
N PHE A 102 -0.78 5.46 -7.00
CA PHE A 102 -1.96 5.04 -7.74
C PHE A 102 -1.61 4.05 -8.86
N ILE A 103 -0.59 4.38 -9.67
CA ILE A 103 -0.10 3.50 -10.74
C ILE A 103 0.44 2.19 -10.16
N PHE A 104 1.23 2.25 -9.09
CA PHE A 104 1.75 1.06 -8.42
C PHE A 104 0.62 0.17 -7.90
N THR A 105 -0.36 0.73 -7.19
CA THR A 105 -1.52 0.00 -6.68
C THR A 105 -2.30 -0.64 -7.82
N PHE A 106 -2.58 0.10 -8.89
CA PHE A 106 -3.32 -0.41 -10.04
C PHE A 106 -2.61 -1.58 -10.75
N LEU A 107 -1.28 -1.53 -10.86
CA LEU A 107 -0.50 -2.53 -11.60
C LEU A 107 -0.02 -3.72 -10.75
N ARG A 108 0.21 -3.52 -9.45
CA ARG A 108 0.94 -4.49 -8.60
C ARG A 108 0.14 -5.04 -7.44
N VAL A 109 -0.87 -4.33 -6.95
CA VAL A 109 -1.63 -4.76 -5.78
C VAL A 109 -2.82 -5.60 -6.25
N PRO A 110 -2.88 -6.91 -5.92
CA PRO A 110 -4.01 -7.73 -6.31
C PRO A 110 -5.24 -7.39 -5.46
N GLU A 111 -6.43 -7.58 -6.04
CA GLU A 111 -7.69 -7.52 -5.30
C GLU A 111 -7.76 -8.69 -4.30
N THR A 112 -7.96 -8.36 -3.02
CA THR A 112 -8.02 -9.31 -1.89
C THR A 112 -9.46 -9.59 -1.44
N ARG A 113 -10.42 -8.75 -1.82
CA ARG A 113 -11.82 -8.86 -1.39
C ARG A 113 -12.43 -10.20 -1.80
N GLY A 114 -12.93 -10.93 -0.79
CA GLY A 114 -13.64 -12.19 -0.99
C GLY A 114 -12.76 -13.35 -1.45
N ARG A 115 -11.43 -13.24 -1.33
CA ARG A 115 -10.48 -14.30 -1.67
C ARG A 115 -9.90 -14.96 -0.43
N THR A 116 -9.56 -16.25 -0.54
CA THR A 116 -8.86 -16.97 0.52
C THR A 116 -7.36 -16.66 0.50
N PHE A 117 -6.67 -16.85 1.64
CA PHE A 117 -5.21 -16.67 1.72
C PHE A 117 -4.46 -17.53 0.71
N ASP A 118 -4.96 -18.73 0.39
CA ASP A 118 -4.34 -19.64 -0.58
C ASP A 118 -4.48 -19.10 -2.02
N GLN A 119 -5.64 -18.55 -2.37
CA GLN A 119 -5.87 -17.92 -3.68
C GLN A 119 -4.97 -16.68 -3.88
N ILE A 120 -4.81 -15.87 -2.82
CA ILE A 120 -3.93 -14.72 -2.82
C ILE A 120 -2.47 -15.17 -2.95
N SER A 121 -2.04 -16.15 -2.16
CA SER A 121 -0.69 -16.73 -2.21
C SER A 121 -0.38 -17.35 -3.59
N ALA A 122 -1.34 -18.01 -4.22
CA ALA A 122 -1.20 -18.56 -5.57
C ALA A 122 -0.96 -17.48 -6.63
N THR A 123 -1.52 -16.27 -6.44
CA THR A 123 -1.28 -15.12 -7.32
C THR A 123 0.19 -14.70 -7.28
N PHE A 124 0.82 -14.76 -6.10
CA PHE A 124 2.25 -14.44 -5.93
C PHE A 124 3.20 -15.59 -6.29
N ARG A 125 2.73 -16.85 -6.27
CA ARG A 125 3.52 -18.04 -6.65
C ARG A 125 3.67 -18.22 -8.17
N ARG A 126 2.94 -17.48 -9.01
CA ARG A 126 3.07 -17.53 -10.49
C ARG A 126 4.33 -16.83 -11.03
N THR A 127 5.47 -16.99 -10.35
CA THR A 127 6.79 -16.90 -11.00
C THR A 127 7.11 -18.31 -11.53
N PRO A 128 7.37 -18.49 -12.83
CA PRO A 128 7.45 -19.81 -13.46
C PRO A 128 8.67 -20.61 -13.00
N SER A 129 8.52 -21.94 -12.94
CA SER A 129 9.50 -22.99 -12.62
C SER A 129 9.85 -23.04 -11.11
N LEU A 130 9.50 -24.05 -10.32
CA LEU A 130 10.07 -25.41 -10.34
C LEU A 130 9.12 -26.51 -9.80
N LEU A 131 7.82 -26.24 -9.60
CA LEU A 131 6.89 -27.22 -9.00
C LEU A 131 6.31 -28.25 -9.98
N GLU A 132 6.92 -28.42 -11.16
CA GLU A 132 6.61 -29.58 -12.03
C GLU A 132 7.59 -30.74 -11.83
N GLN A 133 8.57 -30.61 -10.92
CA GLN A 133 9.35 -31.76 -10.45
C GLN A 133 8.99 -32.11 -9.01
N GLU A 134 8.46 -33.32 -8.85
CA GLU A 134 8.57 -34.16 -7.65
C GLU A 134 7.64 -33.80 -6.47
N VAL A 135 6.33 -33.91 -6.66
CA VAL A 135 5.51 -34.59 -5.64
C VAL A 135 4.83 -35.77 -6.33
N LYS A 136 5.56 -36.89 -6.43
CA LYS A 136 5.00 -38.21 -6.72
C LYS A 136 4.43 -38.76 -5.40
N PRO A 137 3.11 -38.92 -5.25
CA PRO A 137 2.51 -39.49 -4.05
C PRO A 137 2.55 -41.03 -4.06
N SER A 138 3.69 -41.64 -4.41
CA SER A 138 3.81 -43.09 -4.58
C SER A 138 4.71 -43.81 -3.58
N THR A 139 5.42 -43.11 -2.67
CA THR A 139 6.43 -43.79 -1.82
C THR A 139 5.99 -44.10 -0.39
N GLU A 140 4.99 -43.41 0.18
CA GLU A 140 4.62 -43.65 1.59
C GLU A 140 3.63 -44.81 1.82
N LEU A 141 2.89 -45.25 0.79
CA LEU A 141 1.94 -46.36 0.92
C LEU A 141 2.56 -47.75 0.66
N GLU A 142 3.78 -47.80 0.10
CA GLU A 142 4.47 -49.06 -0.17
C GLU A 142 5.30 -49.55 1.05
N TYR A 143 5.51 -48.69 2.05
CA TYR A 143 6.18 -49.04 3.31
C TYR A 143 5.23 -49.64 4.38
N LEU A 144 3.92 -49.67 4.10
CA LEU A 144 2.91 -50.24 5.01
C LEU A 144 2.43 -51.63 4.55
N GLY A 145 3.27 -52.36 3.80
CA GLY A 145 3.07 -53.79 3.60
C GLY A 145 3.13 -54.51 4.96
N PRO A 146 2.18 -55.42 5.27
CA PRO A 146 2.18 -56.12 6.54
C PRO A 146 3.44 -57.01 6.62
N ASP A 147 4.20 -56.86 7.70
CA ASP A 147 5.16 -57.87 8.16
C ASP A 147 4.36 -59.14 8.52
N GLU A 148 4.09 -60.00 7.53
CA GLU A 148 3.62 -61.37 7.77
C GLU A 148 4.81 -62.18 8.31
N ASN A 149 4.74 -62.43 9.62
CA ASN A 149 5.50 -63.48 10.29
C ASN A 149 5.01 -64.84 9.79
N ASP A 150 5.91 -65.64 9.20
CA ASP A 150 6.02 -67.10 9.35
C ASP A 150 7.40 -67.59 8.85
#